data_AF-A0A1A8GTD1-F1
#
_entry.id   AF-A0A1A8GTD1-F1
#
_cell.length_a   1.000
_cell.length_b   1.000
_cell.length_c   1.000
_cell.angle_alpha   90.00
_cell.angle_beta   90.00
_cell.angle_gamma   90.00
#
_symmetry.space_group_name_H-M   'P 1'
#
loop_
_entity.id
_entity.type
_entity.pdbx_description
1 polymer ?
#
loop_
_entity_poly.entity_id
_entity_poly.type
_entity_poly.pdbx_seq_one_letter_code
_entity_poly.pdbx_strand_id
1 'polypeptide(L)'
;SLKMGSPRVATARAKWASSAIWVVSLVATLPHAFYSTTVQVSADDELCLVRFSDSDSGHWDPQVLLGLYQTQKVLLGFVVPLIIISVCYLLLLRFILSRRVVGSTVGSGTEKSEHEKGRHRSRSKVTRSVTIVVLSFFICWLPNQALTLWGVLIKFDLVPFSKAFYNAQAYAFPLTVCLAHANSCLNPVLYCLIRREYRAGLKELLLRVSHAVHNVFSLALRGRRVEEAPPSSAMIHKDINM
;
A
#
# COMPACT_ATOMS: atom_id res chain seq x y z
N SER A 1 -26.23 24.39 -5.54
CA SER A 1 -25.31 24.86 -4.50
C SER A 1 -24.84 23.67 -3.67
N LEU A 2 -23.64 23.13 -3.93
CA LEU A 2 -23.07 22.03 -3.13
C LEU A 2 -22.39 22.65 -1.92
N LYS A 3 -23.04 22.57 -0.76
CA LYS A 3 -22.53 23.03 0.54
C LYS A 3 -21.25 22.25 0.84
N MET A 4 -20.09 22.82 0.48
CA MET A 4 -18.78 22.26 0.76
C MET A 4 -18.66 22.23 2.28
N GLY A 5 -18.79 21.04 2.87
CA GLY A 5 -18.75 20.88 4.33
C GLY A 5 -17.50 21.53 4.90
N SER A 6 -17.63 22.16 6.07
CA SER A 6 -16.49 22.73 6.81
C SER A 6 -15.33 21.73 6.83
N PRO A 7 -14.08 22.16 6.62
CA PRO A 7 -12.91 21.27 6.62
C PRO A 7 -12.87 20.34 7.84
N ARG A 8 -13.32 20.85 9.00
CA ARG A 8 -13.43 20.08 10.26
C ARG A 8 -14.40 18.90 10.15
N VAL A 9 -15.55 19.09 9.48
CA VAL A 9 -16.54 18.05 9.24
C VAL A 9 -16.00 16.99 8.27
N ALA A 10 -15.27 17.42 7.22
CA ALA A 10 -14.64 16.49 6.29
C ALA A 10 -13.57 15.62 6.99
N THR A 11 -12.72 16.22 7.84
CA THR A 11 -11.73 15.50 8.64
C THR A 11 -12.39 14.57 9.65
N ALA A 12 -13.45 15.00 10.34
CA ALA A 12 -14.19 14.14 11.27
C ALA A 12 -14.81 12.93 10.55
N ARG A 13 -15.44 13.12 9.39
CA ARG A 13 -15.98 12.03 8.57
C ARG A 13 -14.89 11.06 8.11
N ALA A 14 -13.74 11.57 7.68
CA ALA A 14 -12.61 10.73 7.29
C ALA A 14 -12.11 9.88 8.46
N LYS A 15 -11.99 10.47 9.66
CA LYS A 15 -11.61 9.75 10.89
C LYS A 15 -12.60 8.63 11.22
N TRP A 16 -13.90 8.94 11.25
CA TRP A 16 -14.94 7.95 11.51
C TRP A 16 -14.94 6.82 10.47
N ALA A 17 -14.81 7.16 9.19
CA ALA A 17 -14.71 6.16 8.13
C ALA A 17 -13.48 5.27 8.31
N SER A 18 -12.31 5.84 8.62
CA SER A 18 -11.09 5.07 8.90
C SER A 18 -11.25 4.16 10.12
N SER A 19 -11.84 4.64 11.22
CA SER A 19 -12.11 3.83 12.40
C SER A 19 -13.06 2.67 12.10
N ALA A 20 -14.12 2.91 11.32
CA ALA A 20 -15.05 1.87 10.90
C ALA A 20 -14.35 0.81 10.03
N ILE A 21 -13.49 1.23 9.09
CA ILE A 21 -12.71 0.31 8.26
C ILE A 21 -11.82 -0.59 9.14
N TRP A 22 -11.12 -0.02 10.12
CA TRP A 22 -10.28 -0.80 11.05
C TRP A 22 -11.08 -1.84 11.84
N VAL A 23 -12.23 -1.45 12.40
CA VAL A 23 -13.09 -2.37 13.15
C VAL A 23 -13.58 -3.51 12.25
N VAL A 24 -14.08 -3.20 11.06
CA VAL A 24 -14.54 -4.20 10.10
C VAL A 24 -13.40 -5.14 9.70
N SER A 25 -12.20 -4.61 9.43
CA SER A 25 -11.03 -5.41 9.10
C SER A 25 -10.62 -6.36 10.23
N LEU A 26 -10.62 -5.89 11.48
CA LEU A 26 -10.33 -6.74 12.64
C LEU A 26 -11.34 -7.88 12.75
N VAL A 27 -12.63 -7.56 12.74
CA VAL A 27 -13.71 -8.56 12.81
C VAL A 27 -13.60 -9.57 11.66
N ALA A 28 -13.37 -9.11 10.43
CA ALA A 28 -13.23 -9.96 9.26
C ALA A 28 -12.00 -10.91 9.34
N THR A 29 -10.97 -10.54 10.10
CA THR A 29 -9.74 -11.32 10.27
C THR A 29 -9.81 -12.28 11.46
N LEU A 30 -10.76 -12.11 12.39
CA LEU A 30 -10.90 -12.97 13.58
C LEU A 30 -10.99 -14.47 13.23
N PRO A 31 -11.78 -14.92 12.23
CA PRO A 31 -11.84 -16.35 11.91
C PRO A 31 -10.47 -16.92 11.51
N HIS A 32 -9.64 -16.13 10.84
CA HIS A 32 -8.28 -16.54 10.52
C HIS A 32 -7.44 -16.74 11.79
N ALA A 33 -7.53 -15.82 12.75
CA ALA A 33 -6.75 -15.90 13.97
C ALA A 33 -7.14 -17.10 14.85
N PHE A 34 -8.43 -17.43 14.92
CA PHE A 34 -8.92 -18.54 15.75
C PHE A 34 -8.77 -19.91 15.10
N TYR A 35 -8.89 -20.03 13.77
CA TYR A 35 -8.91 -21.31 13.06
C TYR A 35 -7.64 -21.58 12.23
N SER A 36 -6.61 -20.72 12.33
CA SER A 36 -5.30 -21.01 11.75
C SER A 36 -4.60 -22.09 12.57
N THR A 37 -4.30 -23.22 11.94
CA THR A 37 -3.55 -24.32 12.53
C THR A 37 -2.39 -24.68 11.63
N THR A 38 -1.42 -25.43 12.16
CA THR A 38 -0.42 -26.08 11.32
C THR A 38 -0.91 -27.46 10.89
N VAL A 39 -0.60 -27.82 9.64
CA VAL A 39 -0.95 -29.11 9.04
C VAL A 39 0.32 -29.68 8.42
N GLN A 40 0.69 -30.90 8.79
CA GLN A 40 1.74 -31.63 8.10
C GLN A 40 1.23 -32.14 6.76
N VAL A 41 1.87 -31.70 5.68
CA VAL A 41 1.54 -32.09 4.30
C VAL A 41 2.51 -33.16 3.78
N SER A 42 3.74 -33.18 4.31
CA SER A 42 4.77 -34.20 4.08
C SER A 42 5.52 -34.48 5.39
N ALA A 43 6.38 -35.52 5.41
CA ALA A 43 7.19 -35.86 6.59
C ALA A 43 8.06 -34.69 7.12
N ASP A 44 8.45 -33.77 6.24
CA ASP A 44 9.28 -32.60 6.56
C ASP A 44 8.59 -31.24 6.31
N ASP A 45 7.37 -31.22 5.76
CA ASP A 45 6.68 -29.98 5.38
C ASP A 45 5.45 -29.72 6.27
N GLU A 46 5.57 -28.70 7.12
CA GLU A 46 4.48 -28.20 7.95
C GLU A 46 3.98 -26.85 7.39
N LEU A 47 2.70 -26.80 7.00
CA LEU A 47 2.06 -25.61 6.44
C LEU A 47 1.07 -24.99 7.43
N CYS A 48 1.13 -23.68 7.61
CA CYS A 48 0.17 -22.93 8.40
C CYS A 48 -1.05 -22.57 7.53
N LEU A 49 -2.19 -23.21 7.80
CA LEU A 49 -3.40 -23.12 7.01
C LEU A 49 -4.62 -22.99 7.92
N VAL A 50 -5.66 -22.28 7.44
CA VAL A 50 -6.94 -22.26 8.14
C VAL A 50 -7.63 -23.60 7.95
N ARG A 51 -7.79 -24.36 9.04
CA ARG A 51 -8.54 -25.61 9.06
C ARG A 51 -9.69 -25.45 10.03
N PHE A 52 -10.90 -25.52 9.51
CA PHE A 52 -12.08 -25.75 10.35
C PHE A 52 -12.06 -27.23 10.73
N SER A 53 -12.04 -27.51 12.03
CA SER A 53 -12.01 -28.89 12.56
C SER A 53 -13.33 -29.59 12.21
N ASP A 54 -13.24 -30.86 11.81
CA ASP A 54 -14.36 -31.81 11.75
C ASP A 54 -14.83 -32.13 13.18
N SER A 55 -15.39 -31.16 13.89
CA SER A 55 -15.99 -31.42 15.20
C SER A 55 -17.43 -31.88 14.99
N ASP A 56 -17.74 -33.09 15.49
CA ASP A 56 -19.01 -33.84 15.43
C ASP A 56 -20.26 -33.11 15.99
N SER A 57 -20.24 -31.80 16.19
CA SER A 57 -21.25 -31.08 16.99
C SER A 57 -21.99 -29.92 16.30
N GLY A 58 -22.03 -29.85 14.96
CA GLY A 58 -23.00 -28.94 14.33
C GLY A 58 -23.04 -28.92 12.80
N HIS A 59 -24.26 -29.09 12.27
CA HIS A 59 -24.89 -28.79 10.97
C HIS A 59 -24.14 -28.20 9.74
N TRP A 60 -22.88 -27.76 9.81
CA TRP A 60 -22.18 -27.06 8.71
C TRP A 60 -20.94 -27.81 8.25
N ASP A 61 -20.87 -28.10 6.95
CA ASP A 61 -19.70 -28.71 6.31
C ASP A 61 -18.48 -27.77 6.41
N PRO A 62 -17.34 -28.23 6.98
CA PRO A 62 -16.10 -27.48 7.07
C PRO A 62 -15.58 -26.95 5.72
N GLN A 63 -15.86 -27.65 4.61
CA GLN A 63 -15.51 -27.18 3.26
C GLN A 63 -16.32 -25.95 2.85
N VAL A 64 -17.61 -25.95 3.17
CA VAL A 64 -18.51 -24.80 2.96
C VAL A 64 -18.07 -23.62 3.81
N LEU A 65 -17.68 -23.84 5.06
CA LEU A 65 -17.20 -22.78 5.95
C LEU A 65 -15.88 -22.15 5.43
N LEU A 66 -14.97 -22.98 4.92
CA LEU A 66 -13.74 -22.50 4.27
C LEU A 66 -14.04 -21.75 2.96
N GLY A 67 -14.98 -22.24 2.15
CA GLY A 67 -15.47 -21.57 0.95
C GLY A 67 -16.08 -20.20 1.27
N LEU A 68 -16.94 -20.12 2.29
CA LEU A 68 -17.55 -18.88 2.77
C LEU A 68 -16.50 -17.88 3.25
N TYR A 69 -15.52 -18.33 4.05
CA TYR A 69 -14.43 -17.48 4.52
C TYR A 69 -13.59 -16.90 3.37
N GLN A 70 -13.19 -17.73 2.41
CA GLN A 70 -12.42 -17.29 1.24
C GLN A 70 -13.26 -16.36 0.35
N THR A 71 -14.56 -16.61 0.23
CA THR A 71 -15.51 -15.72 -0.48
C THR A 71 -15.60 -14.37 0.19
N GLN A 72 -15.78 -14.33 1.52
CA GLN A 72 -15.72 -13.14 2.36
C GLN A 72 -14.45 -12.33 2.08
N LYS A 73 -13.27 -12.98 2.04
CA LYS A 73 -11.99 -12.33 1.75
C LYS A 73 -11.95 -11.72 0.35
N VAL A 74 -12.43 -12.42 -0.66
CA VAL A 74 -12.46 -11.92 -2.04
C VAL A 74 -13.44 -10.75 -2.17
N LEU A 75 -14.62 -10.86 -1.56
CA LEU A 75 -15.65 -9.83 -1.61
C LEU A 75 -15.20 -8.54 -0.89
N LEU A 76 -14.82 -8.64 0.38
CA LEU A 76 -14.44 -7.48 1.19
C LEU A 76 -13.05 -6.94 0.84
N GLY A 77 -12.11 -7.82 0.51
CA GLY A 77 -10.73 -7.45 0.21
C GLY A 77 -10.52 -6.94 -1.22
N PHE A 78 -11.44 -7.21 -2.15
CA PHE A 78 -11.24 -6.85 -3.57
C PHE A 78 -12.49 -6.35 -4.28
N VAL A 79 -13.58 -7.11 -4.30
CA VAL A 79 -14.75 -6.78 -5.15
C VAL A 79 -15.44 -5.50 -4.68
N VAL A 80 -15.74 -5.36 -3.39
CA VAL A 80 -16.37 -4.16 -2.83
C VAL A 80 -15.47 -2.93 -3.03
N PRO A 81 -14.17 -2.95 -2.67
CA PRO A 81 -13.24 -1.86 -3.00
C PRO A 81 -13.22 -1.51 -4.50
N LEU A 82 -13.17 -2.52 -5.38
CA LEU A 82 -13.16 -2.33 -6.83
C LEU A 82 -14.41 -1.58 -7.31
N ILE A 83 -15.60 -1.99 -6.88
CA ILE A 83 -16.86 -1.34 -7.25
C ILE A 83 -16.87 0.11 -6.77
N ILE A 84 -16.54 0.35 -5.49
CA ILE A 84 -16.53 1.69 -4.90
C ILE A 84 -15.58 2.61 -5.67
N ILE A 85 -14.34 2.16 -5.91
CA ILE A 85 -13.32 2.95 -6.61
C ILE A 85 -13.75 3.22 -8.05
N SER A 86 -14.29 2.21 -8.75
CA SER A 86 -14.74 2.33 -10.13
C SER A 86 -15.87 3.35 -10.25
N VAL A 87 -16.89 3.25 -9.40
CA VAL A 87 -18.01 4.21 -9.36
C VAL A 87 -17.51 5.62 -9.04
N CYS A 88 -16.65 5.76 -8.02
CA CYS A 88 -16.08 7.07 -7.66
C CYS A 88 -15.29 7.69 -8.82
N TYR A 89 -14.53 6.89 -9.55
CA TYR A 89 -13.73 7.35 -10.68
C TYR A 89 -14.60 7.69 -11.89
N LEU A 90 -15.62 6.89 -12.20
CA LEU A 90 -16.59 7.19 -13.25
C LEU A 90 -17.34 8.50 -12.95
N LEU A 91 -17.77 8.71 -11.72
CA LEU A 91 -18.40 9.97 -11.29
C LEU A 91 -17.45 11.15 -11.39
N LEU A 92 -16.17 10.96 -11.02
CA LEU A 92 -15.15 11.99 -11.17
C LEU A 92 -14.88 12.34 -12.64
N LEU A 93 -14.77 11.34 -13.51
CA LEU A 93 -14.60 11.53 -14.95
C LEU A 93 -15.81 12.25 -15.55
N ARG A 94 -17.03 11.80 -15.24
CA ARG A 94 -18.27 12.48 -15.66
C ARG A 94 -18.27 13.94 -15.21
N PHE A 95 -17.94 14.21 -13.95
CA PHE A 95 -17.86 15.56 -13.43
C PHE A 95 -16.82 16.44 -14.17
N ILE A 96 -15.65 15.89 -14.51
CA ILE A 96 -14.62 16.61 -15.26
C ILE A 96 -15.08 16.87 -16.70
N LEU A 97 -15.66 15.86 -17.36
CA LEU A 97 -16.15 15.96 -18.73
C LEU A 97 -17.32 16.94 -18.84
N SER A 98 -18.30 16.89 -17.94
CA SER A 98 -19.41 17.84 -17.91
C SER A 98 -18.94 19.29 -17.75
N ARG A 99 -17.89 19.55 -16.96
CA ARG A 99 -17.31 20.90 -16.83
C ARG A 99 -16.51 21.35 -18.05
N ARG A 100 -15.87 20.41 -18.77
CA ARG A 100 -15.21 20.70 -20.04
C ARG A 100 -16.24 21.06 -21.11
N VAL A 101 -17.32 20.30 -21.22
CA VAL A 101 -18.41 20.55 -22.18
C VAL A 101 -19.10 21.88 -21.91
N VAL A 102 -19.49 22.16 -20.66
CA VAL A 102 -20.11 23.46 -20.30
C VAL A 102 -19.16 24.64 -20.55
N GLY A 103 -17.85 24.44 -20.33
CA GLY A 103 -16.82 25.45 -20.63
C GLY A 103 -16.40 25.55 -22.10
N SER A 104 -17.02 24.75 -22.99
CA SER A 104 -16.85 24.76 -24.45
C SER A 104 -18.14 25.21 -25.16
N THR A 105 -19.32 24.97 -24.58
CA THR A 105 -20.62 25.42 -25.13
C THR A 105 -20.99 26.84 -24.69
N VAL A 106 -20.41 27.36 -23.61
CA VAL A 106 -20.58 28.75 -23.17
C VAL A 106 -19.34 29.56 -23.55
N GLY A 107 -19.39 30.17 -24.74
CA GLY A 107 -18.71 31.43 -25.04
C GLY A 107 -17.19 31.40 -25.25
N SER A 108 -16.79 31.66 -26.49
CA SER A 108 -15.64 32.51 -26.78
C SER A 108 -15.67 33.77 -25.89
N GLY A 109 -14.58 34.09 -25.20
CA GLY A 109 -14.31 35.47 -24.78
C GLY A 109 -14.21 35.80 -23.28
N THR A 110 -14.43 34.89 -22.34
CA THR A 110 -14.19 35.23 -20.92
C THR A 110 -12.87 34.61 -20.44
N GLU A 111 -11.93 35.46 -20.05
CA GLU A 111 -10.67 35.11 -19.40
C GLU A 111 -10.94 34.16 -18.22
N LYS A 112 -10.75 32.85 -18.45
CA LYS A 112 -10.81 31.84 -17.39
C LYS A 112 -9.78 32.23 -16.34
N SER A 113 -10.24 32.73 -15.18
CA SER A 113 -9.36 33.21 -14.11
C SER A 113 -8.24 32.19 -13.85
N GLU A 114 -7.01 32.64 -13.70
CA GLU A 114 -5.86 31.78 -13.43
C GLU A 114 -6.09 30.83 -12.24
N HIS A 115 -6.93 31.28 -11.30
CA HIS A 115 -7.38 30.52 -10.15
C HIS A 115 -8.18 29.24 -10.53
N GLU A 116 -9.05 29.28 -11.55
CA GLU A 116 -9.78 28.10 -12.01
C GLU A 116 -8.90 27.12 -12.79
N LYS A 117 -8.00 27.62 -13.65
CA LYS A 117 -7.00 26.80 -14.34
C LYS A 117 -6.04 26.12 -13.34
N GLY A 118 -5.59 26.85 -12.32
CA GLY A 118 -4.75 26.34 -11.23
C GLY A 118 -5.43 25.24 -10.41
N ARG A 119 -6.70 25.44 -10.05
CA ARG A 119 -7.52 24.46 -9.32
C ARG A 119 -7.77 23.18 -10.13
N HIS A 120 -8.03 23.30 -11.44
CA HIS A 120 -8.17 22.14 -12.33
C HIS A 120 -6.84 21.38 -12.49
N ARG A 121 -5.70 22.08 -12.62
CA ARG A 121 -4.36 21.47 -12.71
C ARG A 121 -3.97 20.75 -11.42
N SER A 122 -4.26 21.33 -10.25
CA SER A 122 -4.02 20.69 -8.94
C SER A 122 -4.89 19.44 -8.77
N ARG A 123 -6.19 19.55 -9.05
CA ARG A 123 -7.13 18.41 -8.98
C ARG A 123 -6.73 17.28 -9.92
N SER A 124 -6.32 17.58 -11.15
CA SER A 124 -5.83 16.59 -12.11
C SER A 124 -4.57 15.85 -11.62
N LYS A 125 -3.63 16.55 -10.97
CA LYS A 125 -2.45 15.92 -10.34
C LYS A 125 -2.84 14.97 -9.20
N VAL A 126 -3.75 15.39 -8.32
CA VAL A 126 -4.27 14.55 -7.23
C VAL A 126 -4.99 13.33 -7.80
N THR A 127 -5.85 13.51 -8.80
CA THR A 127 -6.54 12.41 -9.48
C THR A 127 -5.55 11.44 -10.11
N ARG A 128 -4.54 11.92 -10.86
CA ARG A 128 -3.48 11.08 -11.43
C ARG A 128 -2.76 10.27 -10.35
N SER A 129 -2.47 10.88 -9.20
CA SER A 129 -1.83 10.17 -8.09
C SER A 129 -2.72 9.08 -7.52
N VAL A 130 -4.00 9.35 -7.30
CA VAL A 130 -4.95 8.34 -6.82
C VAL A 130 -5.11 7.21 -7.83
N THR A 131 -5.18 7.53 -9.13
CA THR A 131 -5.27 6.51 -10.20
C THR A 131 -4.08 5.57 -10.19
N ILE A 132 -2.85 6.07 -10.06
CA ILE A 132 -1.67 5.20 -10.04
C ILE A 132 -1.70 4.27 -8.83
N VAL A 133 -2.01 4.79 -7.63
CA VAL A 133 -2.12 3.96 -6.41
C VAL A 133 -3.18 2.87 -6.56
N VAL A 134 -4.34 3.23 -7.14
CA VAL A 134 -5.43 2.28 -7.42
C VAL A 134 -5.00 1.20 -8.43
N LEU A 135 -4.32 1.58 -9.51
CA LEU A 135 -3.83 0.62 -10.51
C LEU A 135 -2.79 -0.33 -9.92
N SER A 136 -1.86 0.20 -9.12
CA SER A 136 -0.88 -0.63 -8.42
C SER A 136 -1.54 -1.62 -7.46
N PHE A 137 -2.56 -1.20 -6.72
CA PHE A 137 -3.35 -2.11 -5.88
C PHE A 137 -3.95 -3.24 -6.72
N PHE A 138 -4.59 -2.95 -7.87
CA PHE A 138 -5.17 -4.00 -8.70
C PHE A 138 -4.12 -4.92 -9.32
N ILE A 139 -3.02 -4.38 -9.86
CA ILE A 139 -1.95 -5.19 -10.45
C ILE A 139 -1.37 -6.15 -9.41
N CYS A 140 -1.21 -5.69 -8.17
CA CYS A 140 -0.64 -6.51 -7.11
C CYS A 140 -1.61 -7.55 -6.55
N TRP A 141 -2.87 -7.18 -6.35
CA TRP A 141 -3.85 -8.04 -5.66
C TRP A 141 -4.65 -8.93 -6.61
N LEU A 142 -4.95 -8.49 -7.83
CA LEU A 142 -5.81 -9.22 -8.76
C LEU A 142 -5.34 -10.66 -9.02
N PRO A 143 -4.04 -10.95 -9.25
CA PRO A 143 -3.59 -12.32 -9.50
C PRO A 143 -3.89 -13.27 -8.34
N ASN A 144 -3.64 -12.83 -7.10
CA ASN A 144 -3.92 -13.61 -5.90
C ASN A 144 -5.42 -13.83 -5.70
N GLN A 145 -6.21 -12.77 -5.90
CA GLN A 145 -7.67 -12.84 -5.73
C GLN A 145 -8.32 -13.71 -6.80
N ALA A 146 -7.79 -13.73 -8.02
CA ALA A 146 -8.27 -14.61 -9.10
C ALA A 146 -8.03 -16.10 -8.78
N LEU A 147 -6.83 -16.46 -8.33
CA LEU A 147 -6.53 -17.85 -7.92
C LEU A 147 -7.35 -18.28 -6.70
N THR A 148 -7.50 -17.38 -5.72
CA THR A 148 -8.34 -17.62 -4.54
C THR A 148 -9.80 -17.84 -4.94
N LEU A 149 -10.33 -17.01 -5.84
CA LEU A 149 -11.68 -17.14 -6.37
C LEU A 149 -11.86 -18.47 -7.13
N TRP A 150 -10.90 -18.87 -7.97
CA TRP A 150 -10.95 -20.18 -8.63
C TRP A 150 -11.03 -21.32 -7.60
N GLY A 151 -10.22 -21.26 -6.54
CA GLY A 151 -10.27 -22.23 -5.44
C GLY A 151 -11.57 -22.19 -4.63
N VAL A 152 -12.31 -21.08 -4.64
CA VAL A 152 -13.66 -20.96 -4.06
C VAL A 152 -14.69 -21.63 -4.97
N LEU A 153 -14.64 -21.40 -6.28
CA LEU A 153 -15.57 -22.01 -7.23
C LEU A 153 -15.50 -23.54 -7.19
N ILE A 154 -14.29 -24.10 -7.03
CA ILE A 154 -14.12 -25.55 -6.88
C ILE A 154 -14.75 -26.06 -5.57
N LYS A 155 -14.62 -25.32 -4.46
CA LYS A 155 -15.21 -25.72 -3.15
C LYS A 155 -16.75 -25.67 -3.11
N PHE A 156 -17.37 -24.90 -4.01
CA PHE A 156 -18.82 -24.82 -4.15
C PHE A 156 -19.34 -25.70 -5.30
N ASP A 157 -18.53 -26.63 -5.81
CA ASP A 157 -18.85 -27.53 -6.93
C ASP A 157 -19.31 -26.80 -8.21
N LEU A 158 -18.96 -25.53 -8.37
CA LEU A 158 -19.28 -24.73 -9.56
C LEU A 158 -18.33 -25.04 -10.73
N VAL A 159 -17.11 -25.51 -10.43
CA VAL A 159 -16.06 -25.83 -11.41
C VAL A 159 -15.34 -27.09 -10.97
N PRO A 160 -15.08 -28.07 -11.85
CA PRO A 160 -14.37 -29.28 -11.48
C PRO A 160 -12.90 -29.00 -11.16
N PHE A 161 -12.36 -29.79 -10.24
CA PHE A 161 -10.92 -29.81 -9.97
C PHE A 161 -10.15 -30.23 -11.24
N SER A 162 -9.11 -29.48 -11.59
CA SER A 162 -8.30 -29.75 -12.79
C SER A 162 -6.82 -29.77 -12.45
N LYS A 163 -6.03 -30.50 -13.25
CA LYS A 163 -4.57 -30.51 -13.15
C LYS A 163 -3.97 -29.11 -13.33
N ALA A 164 -4.62 -28.27 -14.12
CA ALA A 164 -4.25 -26.87 -14.29
C ALA A 164 -4.38 -26.07 -12.99
N PHE A 165 -5.47 -26.26 -12.24
CA PHE A 165 -5.65 -25.64 -10.93
C PHE A 165 -4.58 -26.11 -9.94
N TYR A 166 -4.27 -27.41 -9.89
CA TYR A 166 -3.20 -27.94 -9.04
C TYR A 166 -1.85 -27.27 -9.34
N ASN A 167 -1.44 -27.21 -10.61
CA ASN A 167 -0.18 -26.57 -11.00
C ASN A 167 -0.17 -25.06 -10.69
N ALA A 168 -1.30 -24.37 -10.91
CA ALA A 168 -1.43 -22.96 -10.56
C ALA A 168 -1.32 -22.75 -9.05
N GLN A 169 -1.92 -23.61 -8.24
CA GLN A 169 -1.85 -23.55 -6.79
C GLN A 169 -0.43 -23.87 -6.26
N ALA A 170 0.29 -24.79 -6.92
CA ALA A 170 1.66 -25.16 -6.52
C ALA A 170 2.70 -24.09 -6.89
N TYR A 171 2.63 -23.53 -8.10
CA TYR A 171 3.69 -22.66 -8.62
C TYR A 171 3.30 -21.18 -8.72
N ALA A 172 2.07 -20.88 -9.15
CA ALA A 172 1.65 -19.50 -9.35
C ALA A 172 1.18 -18.84 -8.04
N PHE A 173 0.46 -19.58 -7.19
CA PHE A 173 -0.10 -19.03 -5.96
C PHE A 173 0.95 -18.39 -5.05
N PRO A 174 2.10 -19.02 -4.73
CA PRO A 174 3.14 -18.37 -3.92
C PRO A 174 3.66 -17.06 -4.53
N LEU A 175 3.84 -17.02 -5.86
CA LEU A 175 4.28 -15.81 -6.56
C LEU A 175 3.23 -14.70 -6.48
N THR A 176 1.94 -15.05 -6.61
CA THR A 176 0.85 -14.08 -6.49
C THR A 176 0.71 -13.54 -5.06
N VAL A 177 0.97 -14.37 -4.04
CA VAL A 177 1.02 -13.95 -2.63
C VAL A 177 2.16 -12.96 -2.42
N CYS A 178 3.37 -13.26 -2.90
CA CYS A 178 4.51 -12.35 -2.84
C CYS A 178 4.19 -11.00 -3.52
N LEU A 179 3.55 -11.04 -4.68
CA LEU A 179 3.16 -9.84 -5.41
C LEU A 179 2.10 -9.01 -4.66
N ALA A 180 1.12 -9.66 -4.02
CA ALA A 180 0.13 -9.00 -3.19
C ALA A 180 0.78 -8.29 -2.00
N HIS A 181 1.75 -8.92 -1.33
CA HIS A 181 2.49 -8.31 -0.22
C HIS A 181 3.42 -7.18 -0.67
N ALA A 182 4.00 -7.26 -1.88
CA ALA A 182 4.81 -6.21 -2.45
C ALA A 182 4.05 -4.88 -2.59
N ASN A 183 2.71 -4.90 -2.66
CA ASN A 183 1.87 -3.69 -2.66
C ASN A 183 2.18 -2.76 -1.47
N SER A 184 2.46 -3.33 -0.29
CA SER A 184 2.81 -2.54 0.90
C SER A 184 4.13 -1.78 0.71
N CYS A 185 5.12 -2.39 0.06
CA CYS A 185 6.41 -1.78 -0.26
C CYS A 185 6.29 -0.73 -1.39
N LEU A 186 5.34 -0.92 -2.30
CA LEU A 186 5.10 0.02 -3.39
C LEU A 186 4.49 1.34 -2.89
N ASN A 187 3.68 1.33 -1.83
CA ASN A 187 3.02 2.55 -1.33
C ASN A 187 4.00 3.72 -1.08
N PRO A 188 5.08 3.59 -0.26
CA PRO A 188 6.08 4.65 -0.09
C PRO A 188 6.74 5.08 -1.41
N VAL A 189 7.11 4.12 -2.26
CA VAL A 189 7.77 4.41 -3.55
C VAL A 189 6.85 5.22 -4.46
N LEU A 190 5.58 4.81 -4.57
CA LEU A 190 4.56 5.50 -5.34
C LEU A 190 4.34 6.92 -4.78
N TYR A 191 4.17 7.09 -3.48
CA TYR A 191 3.99 8.43 -2.90
C TYR A 191 5.22 9.32 -3.11
N CYS A 192 6.42 8.79 -2.94
CA CYS A 192 7.68 9.50 -3.16
C CYS A 192 7.90 9.88 -4.62
N LEU A 193 7.53 9.05 -5.59
CA LEU A 193 7.74 9.35 -7.02
C LEU A 193 6.63 10.26 -7.59
N ILE A 194 5.41 10.15 -7.08
CA ILE A 194 4.23 10.80 -7.66
C ILE A 194 3.96 12.18 -7.07
N ARG A 195 4.23 12.42 -5.78
CA ARG A 195 3.97 13.70 -5.12
C ARG A 195 5.22 14.58 -5.05
N ARG A 196 5.13 15.80 -5.59
CA ARG A 196 6.26 16.75 -5.58
C ARG A 196 6.66 17.18 -4.17
N GLU A 197 5.69 17.23 -3.26
CA GLU A 197 5.88 17.60 -1.86
C GLU A 197 6.75 16.55 -1.13
N TYR A 198 6.51 15.25 -1.40
CA TYR A 198 7.32 14.16 -0.84
C TYR A 198 8.71 14.09 -1.47
N ARG A 199 8.83 14.36 -2.78
CA ARG A 199 10.15 14.49 -3.44
C ARG A 199 11.00 15.59 -2.82
N ALA A 200 10.39 16.73 -2.50
CA ALA A 200 11.09 17.84 -1.85
C ALA A 200 11.57 17.47 -0.45
N GLY A 201 10.71 16.84 0.36
CA GLY A 201 11.08 16.35 1.70
C GLY A 201 12.15 15.25 1.66
N LEU A 202 12.08 14.31 0.71
CA LEU A 202 13.10 13.26 0.55
C LEU A 202 14.44 13.85 0.11
N LYS A 203 14.44 14.82 -0.81
CA LYS A 203 15.66 15.51 -1.23
C LYS A 203 16.31 16.25 -0.06
N GLU A 204 15.52 16.93 0.75
CA GLU A 204 15.98 17.62 1.97
C GLU A 204 16.58 16.61 2.98
N LEU A 205 15.92 15.48 3.23
CA LEU A 205 16.42 14.44 4.12
C LEU A 205 17.72 13.81 3.60
N LEU A 206 17.80 13.49 2.30
CA LEU A 206 19.00 12.92 1.69
C LEU A 206 20.18 13.89 1.73
N LEU A 207 19.93 15.19 1.50
CA LEU A 207 20.96 16.22 1.64
C LEU A 207 21.46 16.34 3.08
N ARG A 208 20.55 16.30 4.07
CA ARG A 208 20.95 16.30 5.49
C ARG A 208 21.75 15.08 5.89
N VAL A 209 21.34 13.88 5.45
CA VAL A 209 22.09 12.63 5.71
C VAL A 209 23.45 12.70 5.02
N SER A 210 23.53 13.17 3.78
CA SER A 210 24.80 13.36 3.07
C SER A 210 25.74 14.31 3.81
N HIS A 211 25.24 15.44 4.30
CA HIS A 211 26.01 16.37 5.13
C HIS A 211 26.44 15.75 6.46
N ALA A 212 25.55 15.01 7.14
CA ALA A 212 25.88 14.34 8.40
C ALA A 212 26.97 13.28 8.21
N VAL A 213 26.87 12.46 7.16
CA VAL A 213 27.88 11.45 6.82
C VAL A 213 29.21 12.11 6.46
N HIS A 214 29.20 13.18 5.66
CA HIS A 214 30.41 13.93 5.32
C HIS A 214 31.06 14.54 6.57
N ASN A 215 30.26 15.11 7.49
CA ASN A 215 30.76 15.69 8.73
C ASN A 215 31.37 14.62 9.65
N VAL A 216 30.71 13.47 9.81
CA VAL A 216 31.24 12.34 10.59
C VAL A 216 32.53 11.80 9.97
N PHE A 217 32.56 11.65 8.65
CA PHE A 217 33.76 11.20 7.94
C PHE A 217 34.92 12.21 8.08
N SER A 218 34.62 13.51 7.99
CA SER A 218 35.63 14.56 8.20
C SER A 218 36.16 14.60 9.64
N LEU A 219 35.31 14.36 10.64
CA LEU A 219 35.70 14.28 12.05
C LEU A 219 36.52 13.02 12.33
N ALA A 220 36.15 11.87 11.76
CA ALA A 220 36.92 10.64 11.86
C ALA A 220 38.31 10.76 11.22
N LEU A 221 38.41 11.40 10.04
CA LEU A 221 39.69 11.71 9.40
C LEU A 221 40.53 12.72 10.20
N ARG A 222 39.89 13.70 10.84
CA ARG A 222 40.57 14.69 11.70
C ARG A 222 41.09 14.06 12.99
N GLY A 223 40.31 13.17 13.62
CA GLY A 223 40.74 12.39 14.79
C GLY A 223 41.93 11.50 14.48
N ARG A 224 41.90 10.80 13.34
CA ARG A 224 43.06 10.00 12.88
C ARG A 224 44.33 10.80 12.65
N ARG A 225 44.22 12.03 12.13
CA ARG A 225 45.39 12.93 11.98
C ARG A 225 45.95 13.47 13.30
N VAL A 226 45.16 13.51 14.37
CA VAL A 226 45.64 13.94 15.70
C VAL A 226 46.33 12.80 16.43
N GLU A 227 45.89 11.56 16.22
CA GLU A 227 46.49 10.36 16.81
C GLU A 227 47.82 9.95 16.13
N GLU A 228 47.98 10.25 14.83
CA GLU A 228 49.25 10.07 14.10
C GLU A 228 50.26 11.22 14.31
N ALA A 229 49.90 12.30 15.00
CA ALA A 229 50.85 13.35 15.33
C ALA A 229 51.76 12.88 16.49
N PRO A 230 53.11 12.85 16.33
CA PRO A 230 53.99 12.41 17.39
C PRO A 230 53.87 13.35 18.61
N PRO A 231 53.97 12.85 19.85
CA PRO A 231 53.81 13.68 21.04
C PRO A 231 54.86 14.79 21.02
N SER A 232 54.42 16.04 20.91
CA SER A 232 55.26 17.22 21.10
C SER A 232 55.62 17.34 22.58
N SER A 233 56.58 16.52 23.02
CA SER A 233 57.32 16.66 24.27
C SER A 233 58.80 16.42 23.99
N ALA A 234 59.36 17.25 23.12
CA ALA A 234 60.81 17.35 22.92
C ALA A 234 61.19 18.72 22.32
N MET A 235 60.79 19.84 22.94
CA MET A 235 61.41 21.14 22.64
C MET A 235 61.17 22.23 23.70
N ILE A 236 61.22 21.87 24.98
CA ILE A 236 61.39 22.87 26.07
C ILE A 236 62.41 22.31 27.07
N HIS A 237 63.68 22.25 26.70
CA HIS A 237 64.80 22.45 27.64
C HIS A 237 66.16 22.47 26.89
N LYS A 238 66.48 23.56 26.17
CA LYS A 238 67.89 23.90 25.91
C LYS A 238 68.06 25.34 25.45
N ASP A 239 67.56 26.26 26.26
CA ASP A 239 68.04 27.63 26.31
C ASP A 239 67.74 28.11 27.73
N ILE A 240 68.72 27.96 28.62
CA ILE A 240 68.99 28.73 29.84
C ILE A 240 70.13 28.00 30.57
N ASN A 241 71.31 28.62 30.48
CA ASN A 241 72.47 28.57 31.39
C ASN A 241 73.43 27.36 31.42
N MET A 242 74.66 27.71 30.99
CA MET A 242 76.01 27.26 31.42
C MET A 242 76.56 25.93 30.93
#